data_AF-A0A2N2DVH8-F1
#
_entry.id   AF-A0A2N2DVH8-F1
#
_cell.length_a   1.000
_cell.length_b   1.000
_cell.length_c   1.000
_cell.angle_alpha   90.00
_cell.angle_beta   90.00
_cell.angle_gamma   90.00
#
_symmetry.space_group_name_H-M   'P 1'
#
loop_
_entity.id
_entity.type
_entity.pdbx_description
1 polymer ?
#
loop_
_entity_poly.entity_id
_entity_poly.type
_entity_poly.pdbx_seq_one_letter_code
_entity_poly.pdbx_strand_id
1 'polypeptide(L)'
;MSKFFTYEERLNLQKYLKESCSFKEIGRRLDKNSTTISREVRKHLSEVATGYPGYSYNTCKNRFNCRKKGICGKECTRATAIYCKLCQKCNDNCPDFIEEICTARFRVPYVCNGCEQIGKCSLLKSIYDAEHAHM
;
A
#
# COMPACT_ATOMS: atom_id res chain seq x y z
N MET A 1 25.91 -13.85 14.81
CA MET A 1 24.47 -13.69 14.48
C MET A 1 24.28 -13.86 12.98
N SER A 2 23.30 -14.66 12.55
CA SER A 2 22.95 -14.82 11.14
C SER A 2 22.67 -13.45 10.50
N LYS A 3 23.25 -13.19 9.32
CA LYS A 3 22.94 -12.01 8.50
C LYS A 3 21.55 -12.10 7.85
N PHE A 4 20.96 -13.29 7.82
CA PHE A 4 19.75 -13.59 7.08
C PHE A 4 18.57 -13.80 8.03
N PHE A 5 17.40 -13.35 7.61
CA PHE A 5 16.14 -13.67 8.26
C PHE A 5 15.73 -15.09 7.90
N THR A 6 15.35 -15.90 8.89
CA THR A 6 14.64 -17.15 8.65
C THR A 6 13.21 -16.86 8.20
N TYR A 7 12.53 -17.83 7.59
CA TYR A 7 11.13 -17.70 7.22
C TYR A 7 10.25 -17.38 8.45
N GLU A 8 10.48 -18.07 9.57
CA GLU A 8 9.76 -17.83 10.83
C GLU A 8 9.97 -16.41 11.37
N GLU A 9 11.19 -15.88 11.32
CA GLU A 9 11.48 -14.50 11.71
C GLU A 9 10.72 -13.50 10.81
N ARG A 10 10.55 -13.79 9.52
CA ARG A 10 9.77 -12.95 8.59
C ARG A 10 8.28 -13.00 8.88
N LEU A 11 7.73 -14.17 9.22
CA LEU A 11 6.34 -14.30 9.66
C LEU A 11 6.07 -13.47 10.91
N ASN A 12 6.96 -13.56 11.91
CA ASN A 12 6.87 -12.76 13.12
C ASN A 12 7.03 -11.26 12.85
N LEU A 13 7.97 -10.86 11.97
CA LEU A 13 8.11 -9.48 11.52
C LEU A 13 6.81 -8.96 10.88
N GLN A 14 6.23 -9.70 9.94
CA GLN A 14 4.96 -9.33 9.30
C GLN A 14 3.83 -9.17 10.33
N LYS A 15 3.73 -10.08 11.30
CA LYS A 15 2.78 -9.99 12.41
C LYS A 15 2.97 -8.70 13.22
N TYR A 16 4.19 -8.40 13.66
CA TYR A 16 4.45 -7.21 14.47
C TYR A 16 4.28 -5.90 13.69
N LEU A 17 4.55 -5.90 12.37
CA LEU A 17 4.23 -4.76 11.49
C LEU A 17 2.72 -4.51 11.39
N LYS A 18 1.92 -5.59 11.38
CA LYS A 18 0.44 -5.51 11.42
C LYS A 18 -0.07 -4.98 12.76
N GLU A 19 0.62 -5.31 13.86
CA GLU A 19 0.37 -4.78 15.20
C GLU A 19 0.90 -3.34 15.40
N SER A 20 1.45 -2.71 14.35
CA SER A 20 2.04 -1.37 14.42
C SER A 20 3.17 -1.22 15.45
N CYS A 21 3.90 -2.30 15.74
CA CYS A 21 5.06 -2.25 16.63
C CYS A 21 6.20 -1.40 16.03
N SER A 22 6.91 -0.65 16.88
CA SER A 22 8.10 0.09 16.42
C SER A 22 9.25 -0.86 16.05
N PHE A 23 10.13 -0.45 15.14
CA PHE A 23 11.32 -1.26 14.79
C PHE A 23 12.23 -1.57 15.98
N LYS A 24 12.23 -0.73 17.01
CA LYS A 24 12.97 -0.99 18.26
C LYS A 24 12.36 -2.16 19.02
N GLU A 25 11.04 -2.17 19.15
CA GLU A 25 10.31 -3.25 19.82
C GLU A 25 10.40 -4.57 19.04
N ILE A 26 10.21 -4.51 17.72
CA ILE A 26 10.38 -5.68 16.83
C ILE A 26 11.80 -6.24 16.95
N GLY A 27 12.80 -5.36 16.94
CA GLY A 27 14.20 -5.74 17.13
C GLY A 27 14.44 -6.48 18.44
N ARG A 28 13.86 -5.99 19.56
CA ARG A 28 13.93 -6.68 20.85
C ARG A 28 13.31 -8.07 20.81
N ARG A 29 12.14 -8.22 20.17
CA ARG A 29 11.41 -9.51 20.10
C ARG A 29 12.11 -10.55 19.22
N LEU A 30 12.79 -10.10 18.16
CA LEU A 30 13.49 -10.97 17.21
C LEU A 30 14.99 -11.12 17.48
N ASP A 31 15.51 -10.53 18.57
CA ASP A 31 16.95 -10.43 18.86
C ASP A 31 17.76 -9.87 17.67
N LYS A 32 17.27 -8.78 17.06
CA LYS A 32 17.90 -8.09 15.93
C LYS A 32 17.97 -6.58 16.14
N ASN A 33 18.98 -5.94 15.56
CA ASN A 33 19.07 -4.49 15.54
C ASN A 33 17.93 -3.87 14.73
N SER A 34 17.38 -2.74 15.21
CA SER A 34 16.32 -1.99 14.52
C SER A 34 16.71 -1.54 13.10
N THR A 35 18.01 -1.28 12.86
CA THR A 35 18.56 -0.99 11.53
C THR A 35 18.55 -2.20 10.60
N THR A 36 18.66 -3.42 11.14
CA THR A 36 18.52 -4.68 10.40
C THR A 36 17.05 -4.92 10.05
N ILE A 37 16.12 -4.73 10.99
CA ILE A 37 14.67 -4.75 10.71
C ILE A 37 14.34 -3.74 9.59
N SER A 38 14.82 -2.50 9.72
CA SER A 38 14.55 -1.46 8.73
C SER A 38 15.08 -1.78 7.33
N ARG A 39 16.25 -2.42 7.23
CA ARG A 39 16.80 -2.86 5.94
C ARG A 39 15.98 -3.99 5.33
N GLU A 40 15.58 -4.97 6.15
CA GLU A 40 14.74 -6.07 5.71
C GLU A 40 13.42 -5.57 5.12
N VAL A 41 12.71 -4.72 5.88
CA VAL A 41 11.41 -4.18 5.46
C VAL A 41 11.54 -3.36 4.18
N ARG A 42 12.54 -2.46 4.09
CA ARG A 42 12.72 -1.62 2.89
C ARG A 42 13.15 -2.43 1.66
N LYS A 43 13.90 -3.51 1.85
CA LYS A 43 14.37 -4.34 0.75
C LYS A 43 13.26 -5.21 0.16
N HIS A 44 12.34 -5.68 1.00
CA HIS A 44 11.34 -6.69 0.63
C HIS A 44 9.88 -6.18 0.67
N LEU A 45 9.66 -4.87 0.83
CA LEU A 45 8.32 -4.33 0.62
C LEU A 45 7.94 -4.35 -0.86
N SER A 46 6.67 -4.57 -1.13
CA SER A 46 6.09 -4.53 -2.47
C SER A 46 5.10 -3.38 -2.58
N GLU A 47 5.08 -2.73 -3.74
CA GLU A 47 4.09 -1.70 -4.03
C GLU A 47 2.84 -2.33 -4.67
N VAL A 48 1.68 -2.07 -4.08
CA VAL A 48 0.41 -2.70 -4.46
C VAL A 48 -0.61 -1.63 -4.85
N ALA A 49 -0.90 -1.55 -6.16
CA ALA A 49 -1.86 -0.62 -6.74
C ALA A 49 -3.28 -1.19 -6.74
N THR A 50 -3.88 -1.27 -5.54
CA THR A 50 -5.23 -1.83 -5.35
C THR A 50 -6.24 -0.81 -4.85
N GLY A 51 -7.49 -1.03 -5.20
CA GLY A 51 -8.64 -0.35 -4.60
C GLY A 51 -9.23 -1.15 -3.44
N TYR A 52 -10.52 -0.93 -3.18
CA TYR A 52 -11.34 -1.70 -2.24
C TYR A 52 -12.70 -2.00 -2.88
N PRO A 53 -13.54 -2.89 -2.34
CA PRO A 53 -14.79 -3.29 -3.00
C PRO A 53 -15.65 -2.09 -3.45
N GLY A 54 -15.97 -2.03 -4.75
CA GLY A 54 -16.72 -0.93 -5.37
C GLY A 54 -15.90 0.29 -5.78
N TYR A 55 -14.61 0.36 -5.42
CA TYR A 55 -13.70 1.47 -5.72
C TYR A 55 -12.41 0.94 -6.32
N SER A 56 -12.09 1.35 -7.54
CA SER A 56 -10.83 0.98 -8.16
C SER A 56 -9.64 1.60 -7.43
N TYR A 57 -8.44 1.09 -7.75
CA TYR A 57 -7.22 1.86 -7.54
C TYR A 57 -7.43 3.24 -8.18
N ASN A 58 -7.25 4.28 -7.37
CA ASN A 58 -7.48 5.65 -7.76
C ASN A 58 -6.67 6.54 -6.82
N THR A 59 -5.62 7.16 -7.36
CA THR A 59 -4.74 8.07 -6.63
C THR A 59 -5.12 9.52 -6.83
N CYS A 60 -6.21 9.83 -7.53
CA CYS A 60 -6.64 11.20 -7.73
C CYS A 60 -7.03 11.85 -6.39
N LYS A 61 -6.48 13.01 -6.09
CA LYS A 61 -6.82 13.85 -4.91
C LYS A 61 -8.31 14.18 -4.85
N ASN A 62 -8.96 14.30 -6.02
CA ASN A 62 -10.37 14.64 -6.14
C ASN A 62 -11.31 13.42 -6.00
N ARG A 63 -10.80 12.20 -5.80
CA ARG A 63 -11.59 10.94 -5.83
C ARG A 63 -12.76 10.89 -4.86
N PHE A 64 -12.73 11.59 -3.74
CA PHE A 64 -13.83 11.56 -2.78
C PHE A 64 -15.09 12.28 -3.30
N ASN A 65 -14.91 13.45 -3.92
CA ASN A 65 -15.99 14.38 -4.26
C ASN A 65 -16.19 14.58 -5.77
N CYS A 66 -15.35 13.99 -6.62
CA CYS A 66 -15.43 14.17 -8.06
C CYS A 66 -16.78 13.69 -8.63
N ARG A 67 -17.48 14.62 -9.30
CA ARG A 67 -18.77 14.38 -9.99
C ARG A 67 -18.64 14.29 -11.51
N LYS A 68 -17.41 14.42 -12.06
CA LYS A 68 -17.17 14.30 -13.50
C LYS A 68 -17.60 12.92 -14.00
N LYS A 69 -18.09 12.88 -15.24
CA LYS A 69 -18.57 11.68 -15.92
C LYS A 69 -17.93 11.60 -17.31
N GLY A 70 -17.93 10.42 -17.90
CA GLY A 70 -17.56 10.25 -19.32
C GLY A 70 -16.08 10.43 -19.65
N ILE A 71 -15.16 10.30 -18.68
CA ILE A 71 -13.71 10.46 -18.91
C ILE A 71 -13.11 9.43 -19.89
N CYS A 72 -13.81 8.33 -20.15
CA CYS A 72 -13.38 7.27 -21.07
C CYS A 72 -14.14 7.30 -22.40
N GLY A 73 -14.97 8.33 -22.65
CA GLY A 73 -15.80 8.41 -23.85
C GLY A 73 -16.63 7.15 -24.10
N LYS A 74 -16.79 6.80 -25.38
CA LYS A 74 -17.57 5.64 -25.85
C LYS A 74 -16.84 4.30 -25.73
N GLU A 75 -15.53 4.31 -25.49
CA GLU A 75 -14.67 3.10 -25.44
C GLU A 75 -14.46 2.59 -24.01
N CYS A 76 -15.31 2.99 -23.07
CA CYS A 76 -15.21 2.52 -21.69
C CYS A 76 -15.69 1.07 -21.59
N THR A 77 -14.75 0.14 -21.41
CA THR A 77 -15.05 -1.28 -21.14
C THR A 77 -15.84 -1.49 -19.85
N ARG A 78 -15.86 -0.52 -18.93
CA ARG A 78 -16.67 -0.51 -17.70
C ARG A 78 -17.64 0.67 -17.68
N ALA A 79 -18.62 0.64 -18.57
CA ALA A 79 -19.67 1.65 -18.69
C ALA A 79 -20.47 1.89 -17.38
N THR A 80 -20.45 0.95 -16.44
CA THR A 80 -21.09 1.09 -15.11
C THR A 80 -20.42 2.12 -14.20
N ALA A 81 -19.16 2.49 -14.44
CA ALA A 81 -18.50 3.57 -13.71
C ALA A 81 -18.91 4.93 -14.30
N ILE A 82 -20.15 5.34 -14.02
CA ILE A 82 -20.71 6.64 -14.46
C ILE A 82 -19.82 7.79 -14.01
N TYR A 83 -19.26 7.69 -12.81
CA TYR A 83 -18.42 8.73 -12.21
C TYR A 83 -16.93 8.42 -12.37
N CYS A 84 -16.18 9.46 -12.73
CA CYS A 84 -14.72 9.48 -12.83
C CYS A 84 -14.05 8.84 -11.60
N LYS A 85 -14.53 9.14 -10.38
CA LYS A 85 -13.95 8.60 -9.14
C LYS A 85 -14.00 7.08 -9.00
N LEU A 86 -14.94 6.42 -9.67
CA LEU A 86 -15.10 4.95 -9.65
C LEU A 86 -14.43 4.28 -10.86
N CYS A 87 -13.90 5.06 -11.79
CA CYS A 87 -13.34 4.55 -13.02
C CYS A 87 -11.88 4.14 -12.82
N GLN A 88 -11.52 2.94 -13.28
CA GLN A 88 -10.14 2.44 -13.25
C GLN A 88 -9.18 3.28 -14.07
N LYS A 89 -9.66 3.90 -15.16
CA LYS A 89 -8.86 4.78 -16.01
C LYS A 89 -8.85 6.24 -15.53
N CYS A 90 -9.32 6.52 -14.30
CA CYS A 90 -9.28 7.88 -13.75
C CYS A 90 -7.86 8.43 -13.69
N ASN A 91 -6.89 7.59 -13.33
CA ASN A 91 -5.51 8.00 -13.21
C ASN A 91 -4.90 8.37 -14.57
N ASP A 92 -5.30 7.68 -15.64
CA ASP A 92 -4.70 7.83 -16.97
C ASP A 92 -5.43 8.87 -17.84
N ASN A 93 -6.76 8.92 -17.74
CA ASN A 93 -7.61 9.65 -18.70
C ASN A 93 -8.25 10.92 -18.13
N CYS A 94 -8.17 11.17 -16.81
CA CYS A 94 -8.81 12.35 -16.25
C CYS A 94 -7.95 13.61 -16.50
N PRO A 95 -8.46 14.64 -17.19
CA PRO A 95 -7.69 15.87 -17.45
C PRO A 95 -7.41 16.68 -16.18
N ASP A 96 -8.20 16.49 -15.12
CA ASP A 96 -8.02 17.13 -13.81
C ASP A 96 -7.35 16.17 -12.82
N PHE A 97 -6.65 15.14 -13.31
CA PHE A 97 -5.95 14.22 -12.45
C PHE A 97 -4.83 14.95 -11.70
N ILE A 98 -4.88 14.84 -10.38
CA ILE A 98 -3.82 15.30 -9.50
C ILE A 98 -3.53 14.13 -8.58
N GLU A 99 -2.32 13.59 -8.64
CA GLU A 99 -1.94 12.47 -7.80
C GLU A 99 -1.86 12.88 -6.32
N GLU A 100 -2.51 12.10 -5.46
CA GLU A 100 -2.35 12.13 -4.02
C GLU A 100 -1.37 11.03 -3.59
N ILE A 101 -0.23 11.47 -3.07
CA ILE A 101 0.81 10.58 -2.57
C ILE A 101 0.62 10.36 -1.07
N CYS A 102 0.52 9.09 -0.67
CA CYS A 102 0.45 8.73 0.76
C CYS A 102 1.81 8.94 1.45
N THR A 103 1.95 10.01 2.23
CA THR A 103 3.21 10.33 2.91
C THR A 103 3.61 9.34 4.00
N ALA A 104 2.65 8.57 4.52
CA ALA A 104 2.90 7.53 5.53
C ALA A 104 3.88 6.44 5.03
N ARG A 105 3.96 6.22 3.72
CA ARG A 105 4.87 5.23 3.10
C ARG A 105 6.35 5.62 3.20
N PHE A 106 6.64 6.89 3.43
CA PHE A 106 8.01 7.40 3.61
C PHE A 106 8.42 7.52 5.08
N ARG A 107 7.52 7.17 6.01
CA ARG A 107 7.78 7.18 7.46
C ARG A 107 7.84 5.75 7.96
N VAL A 108 8.67 5.49 8.97
CA VAL A 108 8.73 4.17 9.65
C VAL A 108 7.31 3.77 10.09
N PRO A 109 6.85 2.53 9.79
CA PRO A 109 7.60 1.39 9.28
C PRO A 109 7.68 1.23 7.75
N TYR A 110 7.36 2.26 6.97
CA TYR A 110 7.36 2.31 5.49
C TYR A 110 6.31 1.43 4.80
N VAL A 111 5.49 0.73 5.60
CA VAL A 111 4.52 -0.25 5.12
C VAL A 111 3.15 0.01 5.70
N CYS A 112 2.12 -0.44 4.98
CA CYS A 112 0.72 -0.26 5.29
C CYS A 112 0.13 -1.40 6.13
N ASN A 113 0.91 -2.43 6.48
CA ASN A 113 0.44 -3.63 7.19
C ASN A 113 -0.42 -3.32 8.43
N GLY A 114 -0.06 -2.29 9.20
CA GLY A 114 -0.79 -1.82 10.39
C GLY A 114 -1.67 -0.58 10.17
N CYS A 115 -1.92 -0.18 8.91
CA CYS A 115 -2.71 1.00 8.61
C CYS A 115 -4.21 0.73 8.79
N GLU A 116 -4.85 1.42 9.73
CA GLU A 116 -6.29 1.28 10.04
C GLU A 116 -7.20 1.57 8.83
N GLN A 117 -6.77 2.47 7.95
CA GLN A 117 -7.55 2.90 6.79
C GLN A 117 -7.31 2.02 5.54
N ILE A 118 -6.46 0.98 5.63
CA ILE A 118 -6.05 0.18 4.47
C ILE A 118 -7.25 -0.45 3.73
N GLY A 119 -8.28 -0.88 4.47
CA GLY A 119 -9.48 -1.51 3.92
C GLY A 119 -10.37 -0.57 3.09
N LYS A 120 -10.16 0.76 3.22
CA LYS A 120 -10.86 1.80 2.43
C LYS A 120 -9.87 2.67 1.63
N CYS A 121 -8.62 2.22 1.50
CA CYS A 121 -7.57 2.98 0.83
C CYS A 121 -7.48 2.59 -0.65
N SER A 122 -7.62 3.57 -1.55
CA SER A 122 -7.44 3.40 -2.99
C SER A 122 -6.08 3.87 -3.51
N LEU A 123 -5.20 4.34 -2.62
CA LEU A 123 -3.85 4.79 -2.96
C LEU A 123 -2.90 3.60 -3.13
N LEU A 124 -1.71 3.89 -3.66
CA LEU A 124 -0.61 2.92 -3.78
C LEU A 124 -0.19 2.53 -2.36
N LYS A 125 -0.11 1.22 -2.08
CA LYS A 125 0.23 0.68 -0.76
C LYS A 125 1.63 0.11 -0.80
N SER A 126 2.38 0.22 0.30
CA SER A 126 3.61 -0.56 0.49
C SER A 126 3.29 -1.70 1.45
N ILE A 127 3.46 -2.95 1.05
CA ILE A 127 3.14 -4.12 1.90
C ILE A 127 4.38 -4.95 2.10
N TYR A 128 4.65 -5.34 3.34
CA TYR A 128 5.61 -6.38 3.63
C TYR A 128 4.89 -7.72 3.70
N ASP A 129 5.33 -8.68 2.90
CA ASP A 129 4.83 -10.04 2.88
C ASP A 129 5.98 -11.03 3.09
N ALA A 130 5.86 -11.90 4.07
CA ALA A 130 6.93 -12.80 4.50
C ALA A 130 7.24 -13.88 3.48
N GLU A 131 6.23 -14.35 2.75
CA GLU A 131 6.37 -15.34 1.68
C GLU A 131 7.14 -14.71 0.51
N HIS A 132 6.71 -13.52 0.06
CA HIS A 132 7.43 -12.76 -0.95
C HIS A 132 8.86 -12.40 -0.54
N ALA A 133 9.09 -12.06 0.73
CA ALA A 133 10.41 -11.73 1.25
C ALA A 133 11.35 -12.96 1.34
N HIS A 134 10.80 -14.17 1.37
CA HIS A 134 11.56 -15.41 1.52
C HIS A 134 11.95 -16.09 0.22
N MET A 135 11.19 -15.86 -0.85
CA MET A 135 11.56 -16.22 -2.22
C MET A 135 12.74 -15.39 -2.73
#